data_AF-A0A7K2XCK8-F1
#
_entry.id   AF-A0A7K2XCK8-F1
#
_cell.length_a   1.000
_cell.length_b   1.000
_cell.length_c   1.000
_cell.angle_alpha   90.00
_cell.angle_beta   90.00
_cell.angle_gamma   90.00
#
_symmetry.space_group_name_H-M   'P 1'
#
loop_
_entity.id
_entity.type
_entity.pdbx_description
1 polymer ?
#
loop_
_entity_poly.entity_id
_entity_poly.type
_entity_poly.pdbx_seq_one_letter_code
_entity_poly.pdbx_strand_id
1 'polypeptide(L)'
;MSRTTISERGEVGTPGDGAEGGAAARSALPRALGGVALVVAAGSAALLSVGAFLGLYVRPTSDDWCALWKARDMGVSGITRDFYLTQNGRVTNALLTGLVYSDGMRGPKLLPALLVVALGVALLLLARAVLRALGFRAGPLVVPLVAAVALVEALVFFAGTRAYQVLLWAPATISHTLPGVIGLWAVLGAVLAARARRPWARNAA
;
A
#
# COMPACT_ATOMS: atom_id res chain seq x y z
N MET A 1 91.07 -16.05 -21.04
CA MET A 1 89.84 -16.74 -20.59
C MET A 1 89.24 -15.87 -19.50
N SER A 2 87.99 -15.41 -19.46
CA SER A 2 86.92 -15.21 -20.43
C SER A 2 86.02 -14.13 -19.83
N ARG A 3 85.45 -13.28 -20.68
CA ARG A 3 84.35 -12.35 -20.37
C ARG A 3 83.11 -13.14 -19.94
N THR A 4 82.34 -12.60 -19.00
CA THR A 4 80.89 -12.76 -18.96
C THR A 4 80.24 -11.44 -18.55
N THR A 5 79.39 -10.94 -19.46
CA THR A 5 78.51 -9.78 -19.39
C THR A 5 77.07 -10.26 -19.59
N ILE A 6 76.09 -9.55 -19.00
CA ILE A 6 74.65 -9.51 -19.34
C ILE A 6 73.85 -10.76 -18.87
N SER A 7 72.67 -10.68 -18.22
CA SER A 7 71.53 -9.79 -18.44
C SER A 7 70.71 -9.58 -17.16
N GLU A 8 70.31 -8.32 -16.93
CA GLU A 8 69.08 -7.99 -16.21
C GLU A 8 67.91 -8.69 -16.90
N ARG A 9 66.99 -9.25 -16.11
CA ARG A 9 65.63 -9.50 -16.55
C ARG A 9 64.71 -9.03 -15.43
N GLY A 10 64.25 -7.80 -15.57
CA GLY A 10 63.13 -7.29 -14.80
C GLY A 10 61.88 -8.08 -15.18
N GLU A 11 61.31 -8.77 -14.20
CA GLU A 11 59.88 -9.09 -14.22
C GLU A 11 59.19 -8.10 -13.30
N VAL A 12 58.73 -7.00 -13.91
CA VAL A 12 57.72 -6.13 -13.33
C VAL A 12 56.43 -6.96 -13.29
N GLY A 13 56.15 -7.57 -12.15
CA GLY A 13 54.82 -8.09 -11.86
C GLY A 13 53.84 -6.94 -11.83
N THR A 14 53.02 -6.82 -12.88
CA THR A 14 51.85 -5.94 -12.97
C THR A 14 50.91 -6.17 -11.78
N PRO A 15 50.61 -5.16 -10.95
CA PRO A 15 49.48 -5.23 -10.03
C PRO A 15 48.24 -4.76 -10.79
N GLY A 16 47.53 -5.70 -11.44
CA GLY A 16 46.47 -5.32 -12.37
C GLY A 16 45.36 -6.34 -12.53
N ASP A 17 44.87 -6.97 -11.46
CA ASP A 17 43.67 -7.84 -11.56
C ASP A 17 42.70 -7.75 -10.37
N GLY A 18 42.94 -6.86 -9.39
CA GLY A 18 42.08 -6.72 -8.22
C GLY A 18 40.87 -5.78 -8.39
N ALA A 19 40.82 -4.98 -9.45
CA ALA A 19 39.86 -3.87 -9.56
C ALA A 19 38.56 -4.23 -10.32
N GLU A 20 38.59 -5.19 -11.24
CA GLU A 20 37.45 -5.49 -12.11
C GLU A 20 36.37 -6.34 -11.42
N GLY A 21 36.76 -7.34 -10.60
CA GLY A 21 35.82 -8.19 -9.87
C GLY A 21 34.97 -7.43 -8.84
N GLY A 22 35.53 -6.39 -8.22
CA GLY A 22 34.81 -5.54 -7.27
C GLY A 22 33.78 -4.62 -7.91
N ALA A 23 33.97 -4.18 -9.16
CA ALA A 23 33.03 -3.31 -9.87
C ALA A 23 31.82 -4.09 -10.42
N ALA A 24 32.04 -5.30 -10.93
CA ALA A 24 30.97 -6.20 -11.39
C ALA A 24 30.04 -6.60 -10.25
N ALA A 25 30.59 -7.03 -9.10
CA ALA A 25 29.83 -7.40 -7.91
C ALA A 25 29.02 -6.23 -7.30
N ARG A 26 29.59 -5.02 -7.28
CA ARG A 26 28.92 -3.80 -6.79
C ARG A 26 27.72 -3.38 -7.66
N SER A 27 27.71 -3.76 -8.94
CA SER A 27 26.60 -3.47 -9.87
C SER A 27 25.51 -4.56 -9.88
N ALA A 28 25.83 -5.79 -9.44
CA ALA A 28 24.91 -6.92 -9.43
C ALA A 28 23.85 -6.80 -8.32
N LEU A 29 24.26 -6.36 -7.13
CA LEU A 29 23.37 -6.16 -5.97
C LEU A 29 22.20 -5.19 -6.23
N PRO A 30 22.41 -3.95 -6.72
CA PRO A 30 21.31 -3.03 -7.02
C PRO A 30 20.40 -3.53 -8.15
N ARG A 31 20.91 -4.29 -9.13
CA ARG A 31 20.08 -4.92 -10.17
C ARG A 31 19.24 -6.07 -9.62
N ALA A 32 19.83 -6.92 -8.78
CA ALA A 32 19.12 -8.02 -8.12
C ALA A 32 18.01 -7.50 -7.20
N LEU A 33 18.28 -6.44 -6.43
CA LEU A 33 17.28 -5.76 -5.59
C LEU A 33 16.16 -5.14 -6.43
N GLY A 34 16.49 -4.56 -7.59
CA GLY A 34 15.50 -4.07 -8.55
C GLY A 34 14.62 -5.19 -9.13
N GLY A 35 15.21 -6.34 -9.47
CA GLY A 35 14.49 -7.52 -9.96
C GLY A 35 13.54 -8.11 -8.92
N VAL A 36 14.00 -8.26 -7.68
CA VAL A 36 13.16 -8.71 -6.56
C VAL A 36 12.00 -7.75 -6.31
N ALA A 37 12.28 -6.44 -6.26
CA ALA A 37 11.23 -5.43 -6.08
C ALA A 37 10.18 -5.48 -7.19
N LEU A 38 10.59 -5.74 -8.44
CA LEU A 38 9.68 -5.88 -9.57
C LEU A 38 8.79 -7.13 -9.44
N VAL A 39 9.36 -8.27 -9.08
CA VAL A 39 8.61 -9.52 -8.88
C VAL A 39 7.60 -9.37 -7.73
N VAL A 40 8.02 -8.78 -6.62
CA VAL A 40 7.14 -8.48 -5.47
C VAL A 40 6.02 -7.54 -5.91
N ALA A 41 6.35 -6.44 -6.59
CA ALA A 41 5.34 -5.50 -7.08
C ALA A 41 4.33 -6.19 -8.00
N ALA A 42 4.80 -7.01 -8.94
CA ALA A 42 3.93 -7.72 -9.89
C ALA A 42 3.02 -8.73 -9.18
N GLY A 43 3.56 -9.55 -8.28
CA GLY A 43 2.78 -10.54 -7.52
C GLY A 43 1.74 -9.89 -6.62
N SER A 44 2.12 -8.84 -5.89
CA SER A 44 1.20 -8.08 -5.05
C SER A 44 0.13 -7.36 -5.87
N ALA A 45 0.51 -6.70 -6.97
CA ALA A 45 -0.43 -6.04 -7.86
C ALA A 45 -1.43 -7.04 -8.49
N ALA A 46 -0.98 -8.23 -8.87
CA ALA A 46 -1.86 -9.28 -9.37
C ALA A 46 -2.89 -9.71 -8.31
N LEU A 47 -2.47 -9.97 -7.07
CA LEU A 47 -3.38 -10.32 -5.96
C LEU A 47 -4.41 -9.22 -5.69
N LEU A 48 -3.96 -7.96 -5.61
CA LEU A 48 -4.83 -6.81 -5.37
C LEU A 48 -5.83 -6.60 -6.51
N SER A 49 -5.36 -6.75 -7.76
CA SER A 49 -6.22 -6.63 -8.95
C SER A 49 -7.28 -7.73 -9.00
N VAL A 50 -6.90 -8.97 -8.70
CA VAL A 50 -7.84 -10.09 -8.60
C VAL A 50 -8.85 -9.84 -7.47
N GLY A 51 -8.41 -9.40 -6.30
CA GLY A 51 -9.29 -9.05 -5.18
C GLY A 51 -10.31 -7.97 -5.51
N ALA A 52 -9.84 -6.87 -6.12
CA ALA A 52 -10.69 -5.79 -6.57
C ALA A 52 -11.72 -6.25 -7.62
N PHE A 53 -11.27 -7.08 -8.58
CA PHE A 53 -12.14 -7.64 -9.62
C PHE A 53 -13.20 -8.59 -9.04
N LEU A 54 -12.82 -9.46 -8.09
CA LEU A 54 -13.75 -10.39 -7.43
C LEU A 54 -14.86 -9.66 -6.66
N GLY A 55 -14.63 -8.41 -6.26
CA GLY A 55 -15.67 -7.54 -5.68
C GLY A 55 -16.94 -7.46 -6.54
N LEU A 56 -16.80 -7.42 -7.86
CA LEU A 56 -17.92 -7.34 -8.80
C LEU A 56 -18.84 -8.58 -8.77
N TYR A 57 -18.31 -9.71 -8.28
CA TYR A 57 -18.95 -11.02 -8.25
C TYR A 57 -19.30 -11.48 -6.83
N VAL A 58 -19.14 -10.63 -5.82
CA VAL A 58 -19.53 -10.96 -4.44
C VAL A 58 -21.01 -11.34 -4.42
N ARG A 59 -21.29 -12.52 -3.84
CA ARG A 59 -22.65 -12.99 -3.65
C ARG A 59 -23.19 -12.42 -2.33
N PRO A 60 -24.37 -11.78 -2.34
CA PRO A 60 -24.96 -11.24 -1.13
C PRO A 60 -25.22 -12.33 -0.10
N THR A 61 -24.83 -12.10 1.16
CA THR A 61 -25.17 -12.92 2.33
C THR A 61 -26.45 -12.39 3.00
N SER A 62 -26.91 -13.07 4.06
CA SER A 62 -28.08 -12.64 4.84
C SER A 62 -27.96 -11.20 5.35
N ASP A 63 -26.76 -10.80 5.78
CA ASP A 63 -26.49 -9.45 6.29
C ASP A 63 -26.66 -8.40 5.19
N ASP A 64 -26.22 -8.73 3.97
CA ASP A 64 -26.31 -7.83 2.82
C ASP A 64 -27.77 -7.60 2.44
N TRP A 65 -28.60 -8.65 2.42
CA TRP A 65 -30.04 -8.51 2.17
C TRP A 65 -30.76 -7.71 3.28
N CYS A 66 -30.34 -7.90 4.54
CA CYS A 66 -30.87 -7.15 5.67
C CYS A 66 -30.55 -5.65 5.55
N ALA A 67 -29.30 -5.31 5.26
CA ALA A 67 -28.87 -3.93 5.08
C ALA A 67 -29.51 -3.29 3.84
N LEU A 68 -29.62 -4.05 2.75
CA LEU A 68 -30.17 -3.58 1.48
C LEU A 68 -31.64 -3.15 1.60
N TRP A 69 -32.49 -3.99 2.19
CA TRP A 69 -33.91 -3.63 2.30
C TRP A 69 -34.10 -2.43 3.22
N LYS A 70 -33.35 -2.36 4.34
CA LYS A 70 -33.41 -1.24 5.28
C LYS A 70 -32.91 0.06 4.64
N ALA A 71 -31.82 0.01 3.87
CA ALA A 71 -31.32 1.18 3.16
C ALA A 71 -32.33 1.68 2.13
N ARG A 72 -33.01 0.77 1.42
CA ARG A 72 -34.07 1.10 0.44
C ARG A 72 -35.30 1.70 1.10
N ASP A 73 -35.81 1.10 2.17
CA ASP A 73 -37.12 1.45 2.74
C ASP A 73 -37.04 2.51 3.85
N MET A 74 -35.91 2.62 4.53
CA MET A 74 -35.69 3.55 5.64
C MET A 74 -34.76 4.72 5.27
N GLY A 75 -34.05 4.62 4.13
CA GLY A 75 -32.98 5.55 3.76
C GLY A 75 -31.76 5.48 4.68
N VAL A 76 -30.73 6.27 4.37
CA VAL A 76 -29.45 6.28 5.10
C VAL A 76 -29.62 6.64 6.58
N SER A 77 -30.41 7.65 6.90
CA SER A 77 -30.64 8.08 8.29
C SER A 77 -31.43 7.03 9.09
N GLY A 78 -32.44 6.41 8.47
CA GLY A 78 -33.27 5.39 9.10
C GLY A 78 -32.49 4.13 9.45
N ILE A 79 -31.74 3.57 8.48
CA ILE A 79 -30.87 2.41 8.77
C ILE A 79 -29.77 2.77 9.77
N THR A 80 -29.23 3.99 9.73
CA THR A 80 -28.22 4.43 10.72
C THR A 80 -28.78 4.38 12.13
N ARG A 81 -29.99 4.93 12.33
CA ARG A 81 -30.65 4.90 13.64
C ARG A 81 -30.97 3.47 14.08
N ASP A 82 -31.52 2.66 13.18
CA ASP A 82 -31.88 1.26 13.47
C ASP A 82 -30.68 0.42 13.84
N PHE A 83 -29.60 0.44 13.05
CA PHE A 83 -28.38 -0.32 13.34
C PHE A 83 -27.69 0.14 14.61
N TYR A 84 -27.67 1.45 14.87
CA TYR A 84 -27.13 1.98 16.11
C TYR A 84 -27.91 1.46 17.32
N LEU A 85 -29.24 1.46 17.28
CA LEU A 85 -30.08 1.07 18.40
C LEU A 85 -30.22 -0.45 18.58
N THR A 86 -30.15 -1.23 17.50
CA THR A 86 -30.54 -2.66 17.52
C THR A 86 -29.46 -3.65 17.13
N GLN A 87 -28.36 -3.22 16.48
CA GLN A 87 -27.35 -4.16 15.97
C GLN A 87 -26.06 -4.12 16.79
N ASN A 88 -25.33 -2.99 16.78
CA ASN A 88 -23.97 -2.97 17.32
C ASN A 88 -23.58 -1.71 18.11
N GLY A 89 -24.45 -0.71 18.22
CA GLY A 89 -24.16 0.52 18.97
C GLY A 89 -23.10 1.43 18.35
N ARG A 90 -22.65 1.18 17.11
CA ARG A 90 -21.56 1.93 16.47
C ARG A 90 -22.11 2.87 15.38
N VAL A 91 -22.28 4.14 15.71
CA VAL A 91 -22.88 5.14 14.80
C VAL A 91 -22.14 5.23 13.45
N THR A 92 -20.80 5.21 13.45
CA THR A 92 -20.01 5.24 12.21
C THR A 92 -20.26 4.01 11.34
N ASN A 93 -20.35 2.83 11.96
CA ASN A 93 -20.63 1.59 11.24
C ASN A 93 -22.03 1.61 10.62
N ALA A 94 -23.03 2.04 11.40
CA ALA A 94 -24.40 2.16 10.96
C ALA A 94 -24.54 3.16 9.79
N LEU A 95 -23.88 4.31 9.88
CA LEU A 95 -23.84 5.32 8.80
C LEU A 95 -23.17 4.79 7.54
N LEU A 96 -21.98 4.19 7.68
CA LEU A 96 -21.25 3.62 6.54
C LEU A 96 -22.04 2.48 5.89
N THR A 97 -22.76 1.68 6.67
CA THR A 97 -23.69 0.67 6.12
C THR A 97 -24.76 1.35 5.27
N GLY A 98 -25.44 2.38 5.80
CA GLY A 98 -26.44 3.10 5.03
C GLY A 98 -25.90 3.71 3.73
N LEU A 99 -24.71 4.31 3.77
CA LEU A 99 -24.06 4.90 2.60
C LEU A 99 -23.68 3.83 1.56
N VAL A 100 -23.03 2.74 1.99
CA VAL A 100 -22.59 1.67 1.09
C VAL A 100 -23.79 0.98 0.43
N TYR A 101 -24.88 0.76 1.15
CA TYR A 101 -26.08 0.09 0.62
C TYR A 101 -27.09 1.04 -0.06
N SER A 102 -26.82 2.35 -0.12
CA SER A 102 -27.77 3.35 -0.63
C SER A 102 -28.12 3.20 -2.12
N ASP A 103 -27.17 2.75 -2.95
CA ASP A 103 -27.36 2.43 -4.38
C ASP A 103 -27.41 0.91 -4.62
N GLY A 104 -28.09 0.23 -3.70
CA GLY A 104 -28.24 -1.21 -3.71
C GLY A 104 -26.93 -1.98 -3.56
N MET A 105 -26.77 -3.06 -4.35
CA MET A 105 -25.56 -3.89 -4.31
C MET A 105 -24.36 -3.28 -5.03
N ARG A 106 -24.47 -2.10 -5.64
CA ARG A 106 -23.33 -1.45 -6.32
C ARG A 106 -22.23 -1.06 -5.33
N GLY A 107 -22.57 -0.47 -4.21
CA GLY A 107 -21.59 -0.08 -3.19
C GLY A 107 -20.80 -1.27 -2.64
N PRO A 108 -21.44 -2.34 -2.13
CA PRO A 108 -20.73 -3.54 -1.68
C PRO A 108 -19.82 -4.16 -2.75
N LYS A 109 -20.23 -4.14 -4.02
CA LYS A 109 -19.44 -4.70 -5.13
C LYS A 109 -18.22 -3.86 -5.50
N LEU A 110 -18.31 -2.54 -5.37
CA LEU A 110 -17.21 -1.61 -5.66
C LEU A 110 -16.29 -1.40 -4.44
N LEU A 111 -16.77 -1.68 -3.23
CA LEU A 111 -16.05 -1.46 -1.98
C LEU A 111 -14.65 -2.13 -1.96
N PRO A 112 -14.44 -3.37 -2.45
CA PRO A 112 -13.10 -3.97 -2.49
C PRO A 112 -12.11 -3.15 -3.32
N ALA A 113 -12.52 -2.71 -4.52
CA ALA A 113 -11.68 -1.88 -5.38
C ALA A 113 -11.38 -0.51 -4.73
N LEU A 114 -12.40 0.10 -4.10
CA LEU A 114 -12.22 1.35 -3.37
C LEU A 114 -11.26 1.21 -2.19
N LEU A 115 -11.32 0.10 -1.45
CA LEU A 115 -10.42 -0.16 -0.31
C LEU A 115 -8.97 -0.33 -0.76
N VAL A 116 -8.72 -1.10 -1.83
CA VAL A 116 -7.38 -1.26 -2.42
C VAL A 116 -6.82 0.09 -2.83
N VAL A 117 -7.57 0.86 -3.63
CA VAL A 117 -7.09 2.18 -4.10
C VAL A 117 -6.90 3.16 -2.95
N ALA A 118 -7.87 3.27 -2.05
CA ALA A 118 -7.82 4.24 -0.96
C ALA A 118 -6.71 3.92 0.05
N LEU A 119 -6.51 2.65 0.40
CA LEU A 119 -5.42 2.24 1.29
C LEU A 119 -4.07 2.44 0.62
N GLY A 120 -3.91 2.03 -0.63
CA GLY A 120 -2.66 2.16 -1.36
C GLY A 120 -2.21 3.59 -1.58
N VAL A 121 -3.14 4.47 -1.97
CA VAL A 121 -2.85 5.90 -2.11
C VAL A 121 -2.46 6.50 -0.77
N ALA A 122 -3.18 6.20 0.32
CA ALA A 122 -2.85 6.72 1.64
C ALA A 122 -1.46 6.27 2.11
N LEU A 123 -1.15 4.97 1.99
CA LEU A 123 0.15 4.40 2.34
C LEU A 123 1.28 5.01 1.50
N LEU A 124 1.08 5.12 0.18
CA LEU A 124 2.07 5.71 -0.71
C LEU A 124 2.36 7.17 -0.36
N LEU A 125 1.32 7.97 -0.14
CA LEU A 125 1.49 9.38 0.22
C LEU A 125 2.15 9.55 1.59
N LEU A 126 1.76 8.74 2.58
CA LEU A 126 2.34 8.75 3.91
C LEU A 126 3.82 8.33 3.88
N ALA A 127 4.14 7.23 3.19
CA ALA A 127 5.51 6.76 3.06
C ALA A 127 6.40 7.79 2.32
N ARG A 128 5.88 8.44 1.26
CA ARG A 128 6.58 9.58 0.63
C ARG A 128 6.77 10.75 1.58
N ALA A 129 5.82 11.01 2.48
CA ALA A 129 5.94 12.08 3.47
C ALA A 129 7.04 11.78 4.50
N VAL A 130 7.10 10.53 4.98
CA VAL A 130 8.12 10.02 5.91
C VAL A 130 9.50 10.06 5.28
N LEU A 131 9.69 9.50 4.08
CA LEU A 131 10.98 9.51 3.39
C LEU A 131 11.50 10.93 3.18
N ARG A 132 10.62 11.87 2.81
CA ARG A 132 10.97 13.28 2.70
C ARG A 132 11.35 13.91 4.04
N ALA A 133 10.71 13.53 5.14
CA ALA A 133 11.03 14.01 6.47
C ALA A 133 12.41 13.50 6.95
N LEU A 134 12.80 12.30 6.50
CA LEU A 134 14.11 11.69 6.75
C LEU A 134 15.23 12.17 5.80
N GLY A 135 14.94 13.14 4.91
CA GLY A 135 15.93 13.72 4.00
C GLY A 135 16.17 12.94 2.69
N PHE A 136 15.42 11.86 2.43
CA PHE A 136 15.54 11.11 1.18
C PHE A 136 14.85 11.84 0.01
N ARG A 137 15.53 11.91 -1.14
CA ARG A 137 14.95 12.40 -2.40
C ARG A 137 14.17 11.28 -3.09
N ALA A 138 12.98 11.60 -3.60
CA ALA A 138 12.01 10.60 -4.07
C ALA A 138 12.39 9.89 -5.38
N GLY A 139 13.43 10.33 -6.11
CA GLY A 139 13.76 9.85 -7.46
C GLY A 139 14.08 8.36 -7.57
N PRO A 140 15.15 7.85 -6.94
CA PRO A 140 15.59 6.46 -7.12
C PRO A 140 14.73 5.41 -6.37
N LEU A 141 13.75 5.83 -5.56
CA LEU A 141 13.02 4.95 -4.65
C LEU A 141 11.56 4.67 -5.05
N VAL A 142 11.08 5.16 -6.20
CA VAL A 142 9.65 5.03 -6.56
C VAL A 142 9.23 3.57 -6.73
N VAL A 143 9.96 2.78 -7.52
CA VAL A 143 9.65 1.36 -7.76
C VAL A 143 9.67 0.54 -6.47
N PRO A 144 10.73 0.54 -5.64
CA PRO A 144 10.73 -0.22 -4.40
C PRO A 144 9.69 0.28 -3.39
N LEU A 145 9.35 1.57 -3.41
CA LEU A 145 8.29 2.11 -2.56
C LEU A 145 6.90 1.59 -2.98
N VAL A 146 6.60 1.60 -4.28
CA VAL A 146 5.34 1.03 -4.79
C VAL A 146 5.28 -0.47 -4.50
N ALA A 147 6.38 -1.19 -4.70
CA ALA A 147 6.48 -2.61 -4.36
C ALA A 147 6.19 -2.86 -2.88
N ALA A 148 6.77 -2.06 -1.98
CA ALA A 148 6.54 -2.18 -0.54
C ALA A 148 5.09 -1.87 -0.15
N VAL A 149 4.47 -0.83 -0.72
CA VAL A 149 3.06 -0.48 -0.47
C VAL A 149 2.14 -1.60 -0.94
N ALA A 150 2.32 -2.07 -2.18
CA ALA A 150 1.52 -3.16 -2.73
C ALA A 150 1.68 -4.44 -1.91
N LEU A 151 2.90 -4.75 -1.44
CA LEU A 151 3.15 -5.89 -0.57
C LEU A 151 2.41 -5.76 0.76
N VAL A 152 2.48 -4.59 1.41
CA VAL A 152 1.77 -4.34 2.67
C VAL A 152 0.26 -4.53 2.49
N GLU A 153 -0.33 -3.97 1.44
CA GLU A 153 -1.75 -4.18 1.14
C GLU A 153 -2.08 -5.65 0.89
N ALA A 154 -1.28 -6.34 0.06
CA ALA A 154 -1.49 -7.74 -0.24
C ALA A 154 -1.44 -8.60 1.02
N LEU A 155 -0.53 -8.29 1.95
CA LEU A 155 -0.45 -8.97 3.25
C LEU A 155 -1.68 -8.65 4.12
N VAL A 156 -2.10 -7.39 4.19
CA VAL A 156 -3.29 -6.98 4.96
C VAL A 156 -4.54 -7.72 4.47
N PHE A 157 -4.73 -7.83 3.15
CA PHE A 157 -5.94 -8.43 2.59
C PHE A 157 -5.87 -9.96 2.46
N PHE A 158 -4.70 -10.55 2.23
CA PHE A 158 -4.59 -11.95 1.81
C PHE A 158 -3.68 -12.84 2.67
N ALA A 159 -2.90 -12.32 3.62
CA ALA A 159 -2.05 -13.18 4.45
C ALA A 159 -2.84 -14.01 5.48
N GLY A 160 -4.03 -13.53 5.89
CA GLY A 160 -4.87 -14.19 6.88
C GLY A 160 -5.80 -15.26 6.31
N THR A 161 -6.28 -16.16 7.17
CA THR A 161 -7.25 -17.22 6.82
C THR A 161 -8.67 -16.70 6.52
N ARG A 162 -8.90 -15.39 6.71
CA ARG A 162 -10.20 -14.73 6.57
C ARG A 162 -10.20 -13.64 5.48
N ALA A 163 -9.43 -13.82 4.42
CA ALA A 163 -9.30 -12.84 3.32
C ALA A 163 -10.67 -12.36 2.78
N TYR A 164 -11.65 -13.26 2.66
CA TYR A 164 -13.02 -12.91 2.28
C TYR A 164 -13.64 -11.86 3.21
N GLN A 165 -13.48 -12.00 4.52
CA GLN A 165 -14.05 -11.06 5.50
C GLN A 165 -13.31 -9.71 5.51
N VAL A 166 -12.01 -9.73 5.23
CA VAL A 166 -11.18 -8.52 5.29
C VAL A 166 -11.40 -7.61 4.07
N LEU A 167 -11.67 -8.20 2.89
CA LEU A 167 -11.76 -7.44 1.63
C LEU A 167 -13.12 -7.54 0.93
N LEU A 168 -13.76 -8.72 0.88
CA LEU A 168 -14.91 -8.98 -0.01
C LEU A 168 -16.27 -8.88 0.69
N TRP A 169 -16.34 -9.14 1.98
CA TRP A 169 -17.59 -9.11 2.74
C TRP A 169 -17.86 -7.70 3.29
N ALA A 170 -18.88 -7.03 2.73
CA ALA A 170 -19.20 -5.64 3.07
C ALA A 170 -19.44 -5.39 4.58
N PRO A 171 -20.26 -6.17 5.29
CA PRO A 171 -20.46 -5.99 6.74
C PRO A 171 -19.17 -6.02 7.57
N ALA A 172 -18.26 -6.96 7.29
CA ALA A 172 -16.98 -7.02 8.00
C ALA A 172 -16.04 -5.88 7.59
N THR A 173 -15.92 -5.59 6.29
CA THR A 173 -15.07 -4.50 5.81
C THR A 173 -15.52 -3.15 6.37
N ILE A 174 -16.83 -2.86 6.41
CA ILE A 174 -17.40 -1.65 7.03
C ILE A 174 -17.08 -1.60 8.54
N SER A 175 -17.05 -2.76 9.21
CA SER A 175 -16.85 -2.86 10.65
C SER A 175 -15.39 -2.77 11.09
N HIS A 176 -14.46 -3.27 10.27
CA HIS A 176 -13.09 -3.54 10.70
C HIS A 176 -12.03 -2.94 9.76
N THR A 177 -12.24 -2.98 8.44
CA THR A 177 -11.24 -2.54 7.46
C THR A 177 -11.36 -1.05 7.15
N LEU A 178 -12.55 -0.60 6.76
CA LEU A 178 -12.84 0.76 6.34
C LEU A 178 -12.53 1.82 7.43
N PRO A 179 -12.82 1.59 8.73
CA PRO A 179 -12.42 2.53 9.78
C PRO A 179 -10.90 2.75 9.84
N GLY A 180 -10.09 1.71 9.61
CA GLY A 180 -8.64 1.82 9.56
C GLY A 180 -8.17 2.67 8.38
N VAL A 181 -8.79 2.49 7.20
CA VAL A 181 -8.51 3.30 6.01
C VAL A 181 -8.87 4.77 6.24
N ILE A 182 -10.04 5.05 6.82
CA ILE A 182 -10.45 6.42 7.19
C ILE A 182 -9.47 7.04 8.18
N GLY A 183 -9.06 6.29 9.21
CA GLY A 183 -8.07 6.74 10.19
C GLY A 183 -6.73 7.09 9.54
N LEU A 184 -6.26 6.28 8.59
CA LEU A 184 -5.02 6.54 7.87
C LEU A 184 -5.09 7.81 7.01
N TRP A 185 -6.22 8.06 6.35
CA TRP A 185 -6.46 9.30 5.61
C TRP A 185 -6.52 10.52 6.55
N ALA A 186 -7.11 10.39 7.74
CA ALA A 186 -7.11 11.45 8.75
C ALA A 186 -5.68 11.78 9.23
N VAL A 187 -4.86 10.75 9.50
CA VAL A 187 -3.44 10.92 9.84
C VAL A 187 -2.67 11.62 8.72
N LEU A 188 -2.87 11.19 7.47
CA LEU A 188 -2.26 11.83 6.31
C LEU A 188 -2.68 13.31 6.21
N GLY A 189 -3.96 13.62 6.39
CA GLY A 189 -4.48 14.98 6.43
C GLY A 189 -3.78 15.83 7.49
N ALA A 190 -3.62 15.31 8.72
CA ALA A 190 -2.91 15.98 9.79
C ALA A 190 -1.43 16.25 9.45
N VAL A 191 -0.73 15.27 8.85
CA VAL A 191 0.66 15.43 8.39
C VAL A 191 0.76 16.53 7.33
N LEU A 192 -0.15 16.55 6.35
CA LEU A 192 -0.17 17.57 5.30
C LEU A 192 -0.46 18.96 5.88
N ALA A 193 -1.43 19.08 6.78
CA ALA A 193 -1.77 20.33 7.45
C ALA A 193 -0.60 20.88 8.29
N ALA A 194 0.10 20.03 9.04
CA ALA A 194 1.27 20.44 9.81
C ALA A 194 2.41 20.98 8.94
N ARG A 195 2.61 20.39 7.75
CA ARG A 195 3.61 20.88 6.78
C ARG A 195 3.20 22.18 6.11
N ALA A 196 1.91 22.39 5.87
CA ALA A 196 1.37 23.61 5.27
C ALA A 196 1.45 24.84 6.21
N ARG A 197 1.64 24.65 7.52
CA ARG A 197 1.90 25.74 8.48
C ARG A 197 3.36 26.19 8.55
N ARG A 198 4.30 25.41 8.00
CA ARG A 198 5.74 25.77 7.93
C ARG A 198 6.14 26.90 6.95
N PRO A 199 5.40 27.24 5.87
CA PRO A 199 5.78 28.33 4.98
C PRO A 199 5.75 29.71 5.65
N TRP A 200 4.86 29.95 6.61
CA TRP A 200 4.71 31.27 7.23
C TRP A 200 5.86 31.62 8.20
N ALA A 201 6.46 30.61 8.84
CA ALA A 201 7.58 30.80 9.77
C ALA A 201 8.94 31.05 9.08
N ARG A 202 9.05 30.87 7.75
CA ARG A 202 10.30 31.13 7.00
C ARG A 202 10.38 32.54 6.42
N ASN A 203 9.28 33.28 6.36
CA ASN A 203 9.25 34.65 5.86
C ASN A 203 9.22 35.69 7.00
N ALA A 204 9.43 35.26 8.25
CA ALA A 204 9.39 36.09 9.45
C ALA A 204 10.74 36.09 10.22
N ALA A 205 11.81 35.58 9.60
CA ALA A 205 13.19 35.64 10.07
C ALA A 205 14.05 36.30 9.00
#